data_AF-A0A4Z0LWY2-F1
#
_entry.id   AF-A0A4Z0LWY2-F1
#
_cell.length_a   1.000
_cell.length_b   1.000
_cell.length_c   1.000
_cell.angle_alpha   90.00
_cell.angle_beta   90.00
_cell.angle_gamma   90.00
#
_symmetry.space_group_name_H-M   'P 1'
#
loop_
_entity.id
_entity.type
_entity.pdbx_description
1 polymer ?
#
loop_
_entity_poly.entity_id
_entity_poly.type
_entity_poly.pdbx_seq_one_letter_code
_entity_poly.pdbx_strand_id
1 'polypeptide(L)' 'TDDTPNALAAPGIPALEESFGVIHIRNLDGSDFPWHLAMLQGSFISHINTLVVPGGKMGLAMELIMLPLVQRLMEGKKIE' A
#
# COMPACT_ATOMS: atom_id res chain seq x y z
N THR A 1 -0.90 -12.32 -13.25
CA THR A 1 0.31 -12.81 -12.56
C THR A 1 1.42 -12.61 -13.55
N ASP A 2 2.32 -11.68 -13.28
CA ASP A 2 3.42 -11.36 -14.18
C ASP A 2 4.62 -12.20 -13.76
N ASP A 3 4.99 -13.14 -14.61
CA ASP A 3 6.09 -14.06 -14.35
C ASP A 3 7.40 -13.40 -14.81
N THR A 4 8.18 -12.88 -13.87
CA THR A 4 9.61 -12.57 -14.10
C THR A 4 10.45 -13.72 -13.53
N PRO A 5 10.63 -14.84 -14.25
CA PRO A 5 11.29 -16.04 -13.71
C PRO A 5 12.79 -15.84 -13.44
N ASN A 6 13.41 -14.77 -13.95
CA ASN A 6 14.82 -14.46 -13.72
C ASN A 6 15.09 -12.96 -13.68
N ALA A 7 15.29 -12.40 -12.47
CA ALA A 7 15.59 -11.00 -12.27
C ALA A 7 16.92 -10.55 -12.90
N LEU A 8 17.88 -11.46 -13.11
CA LEU A 8 19.19 -11.15 -13.71
C LEU A 8 19.14 -11.03 -15.24
N ALA A 9 18.08 -11.55 -15.88
CA ALA A 9 17.88 -11.48 -17.33
C ALA A 9 16.64 -10.65 -17.71
N ALA A 10 16.11 -9.85 -16.77
CA ALA A 10 14.93 -9.05 -17.01
C ALA A 10 15.22 -7.97 -18.08
N PRO A 11 14.34 -7.80 -19.09
CA PRO A 11 14.55 -6.84 -20.19
C PRO A 11 14.43 -5.37 -19.76
N GLY A 12 14.03 -5.09 -18.50
CA GLY A 12 13.89 -3.74 -17.95
C GLY A 12 13.26 -3.75 -16.56
N ILE A 13 13.05 -2.56 -16.02
CA ILE A 13 12.29 -2.37 -14.77
C ILE A 13 10.79 -2.53 -15.11
N PRO A 14 10.04 -3.39 -14.39
CA PRO A 14 8.60 -3.54 -14.63
C PRO A 14 7.86 -2.22 -14.40
N ALA A 15 6.85 -1.96 -15.22
CA ALA A 15 6.01 -0.78 -15.07
C ALA A 15 5.16 -0.86 -13.79
N LEU A 16 4.64 0.29 -13.36
CA LEU A 16 3.72 0.36 -12.21
C LEU A 16 2.45 -0.48 -12.41
N GLU A 17 1.98 -0.63 -13.65
CA GLU A 17 0.81 -1.46 -13.97
C GLU A 17 1.11 -2.98 -13.88
N GLU A 18 2.37 -3.37 -13.91
CA GLU A 18 2.84 -4.76 -13.87
C GLU A 18 3.24 -5.20 -12.44
N SER A 19 3.11 -4.31 -11.46
CA SER A 19 3.58 -4.53 -10.09
C SER A 19 2.46 -4.41 -9.06
N PHE A 20 2.65 -5.09 -7.93
CA PHE A 20 1.81 -4.94 -6.74
C PHE A 20 2.69 -4.47 -5.58
N GLY A 21 2.20 -3.46 -4.86
CA GLY A 21 2.77 -3.04 -3.59
C GLY A 21 2.11 -3.79 -2.44
N VAL A 22 2.91 -4.14 -1.43
CA VAL A 22 2.43 -4.77 -0.20
C VAL A 22 2.67 -3.80 0.96
N ILE A 23 1.59 -3.41 1.63
CA ILE A 23 1.63 -2.50 2.78
C ILE A 23 1.29 -3.29 4.03
N HIS A 24 2.27 -3.44 4.91
CA HIS A 24 2.10 -4.09 6.20
C HIS A 24 1.96 -3.04 7.31
N ILE A 25 0.82 -3.06 8.00
CA ILE A 25 0.48 -2.13 9.07
C ILE A 25 0.73 -2.82 10.40
N ARG A 26 1.74 -2.35 11.16
CA ARG A 26 2.12 -2.97 12.44
C ARG A 26 1.06 -2.76 13.52
N ASN A 27 0.45 -1.58 13.55
CA ASN A 27 -0.51 -1.22 14.59
C ASN A 27 -1.87 -0.90 13.95
N LEU A 28 -2.91 -1.67 14.31
CA LEU A 28 -4.22 -1.61 13.64
C LEU A 28 -5.09 -0.44 14.14
N ASP A 29 -4.72 0.14 15.27
CA ASP A 29 -5.52 1.05 16.07
C ASP A 29 -5.85 2.33 15.27
N GLY A 30 -7.03 2.34 14.62
CA GLY A 30 -7.54 3.47 13.84
C GLY A 30 -7.43 3.34 12.31
N SER A 31 -6.99 2.21 11.78
CA SER A 31 -6.96 1.97 10.32
C SER A 31 -8.28 1.36 9.80
N ASP A 32 -9.04 2.12 9.02
CA ASP A 32 -10.30 1.65 8.41
C ASP A 32 -10.03 0.92 7.08
N PHE A 33 -9.60 -0.34 7.14
CA PHE A 33 -9.33 -1.15 5.95
C PHE A 33 -10.52 -1.22 4.96
N PRO A 34 -11.78 -1.41 5.40
CA PRO A 34 -12.94 -1.35 4.50
C PRO A 34 -12.97 -0.07 3.65
N TRP A 35 -12.70 1.09 4.25
CA TRP A 35 -12.65 2.35 3.51
C TRP A 35 -11.48 2.41 2.52
N HIS A 36 -10.28 1.96 2.93
CA HIS A 36 -9.12 1.91 2.04
C HIS A 36 -9.36 1.02 0.83
N LEU A 37 -10.02 -0.13 1.01
CA LEU A 37 -10.38 -1.06 -0.08
C LEU A 37 -11.39 -0.44 -1.07
N ALA A 38 -12.36 0.34 -0.57
CA ALA A 38 -13.33 1.02 -1.41
C ALA A 38 -12.68 2.10 -2.29
N MET A 39 -11.71 2.83 -1.73
CA MET A 39 -10.96 3.87 -2.46
C MET A 39 -9.91 3.28 -3.42
N LEU A 40 -9.25 2.21 -3.01
CA LEU A 40 -8.19 1.55 -3.78
C LEU A 40 -8.76 0.36 -4.57
N GLN A 41 -9.56 0.62 -5.60
CA GLN A 41 -10.18 -0.48 -6.37
C GLN A 41 -9.15 -1.48 -6.90
N GLY A 42 -9.41 -2.77 -6.72
CA GLY A 42 -8.47 -3.84 -7.10
C GLY A 42 -7.38 -4.14 -6.06
N SER A 43 -7.38 -3.43 -4.92
CA SER A 43 -6.62 -3.84 -3.73
C SER A 43 -7.37 -4.91 -2.94
N PHE A 44 -6.62 -5.72 -2.19
CA PHE A 44 -7.16 -6.80 -1.39
C PHE A 44 -6.31 -7.06 -0.15
N ILE A 45 -6.91 -7.66 0.87
CA ILE A 45 -6.22 -8.02 2.11
C ILE A 45 -5.57 -9.38 1.93
N SER A 46 -4.25 -9.45 2.06
CA SER A 46 -3.48 -10.72 2.02
C SER A 46 -3.33 -11.35 3.41
N HIS A 47 -3.28 -10.50 4.45
CA HIS A 47 -3.28 -10.92 5.85
C HIS A 47 -4.02 -9.88 6.69
N ILE A 48 -4.42 -10.21 7.91
CA ILE A 48 -5.17 -9.34 8.83
C ILE A 48 -4.60 -7.91 8.95
N ASN A 49 -3.28 -7.75 8.76
CA ASN A 49 -2.54 -6.48 8.85
C ASN A 49 -1.90 -6.04 7.51
N THR A 50 -2.22 -6.70 6.41
CA THR A 50 -1.48 -6.56 5.15
C THR A 50 -2.42 -6.31 3.98
N LEU A 51 -2.28 -5.13 3.38
CA LEU A 51 -3.00 -4.70 2.19
C LEU A 51 -2.10 -4.85 0.96
N VAL A 52 -2.63 -5.46 -0.09
CA VAL A 52 -1.99 -5.53 -1.41
C VAL A 52 -2.66 -4.50 -2.32
N VAL A 53 -1.86 -3.63 -2.92
CA VAL A 53 -2.31 -2.51 -3.74
C VAL A 53 -1.71 -2.63 -5.15
N PRO A 54 -2.49 -2.42 -6.22
CA PRO A 54 -1.93 -2.32 -7.57
C PRO A 54 -0.92 -1.17 -7.67
N GLY A 55 0.20 -1.38 -8.37
CA GLY A 55 1.29 -0.41 -8.45
C GLY A 55 0.82 0.97 -8.92
N GLY A 56 -0.03 1.04 -9.95
CA GLY A 56 -0.63 2.29 -10.44
C GLY A 56 -1.41 3.11 -9.40
N LYS A 57 -1.79 2.52 -8.25
CA LYS A 57 -2.52 3.19 -7.17
C LYS A 57 -1.69 3.42 -5.91
N MET A 58 -0.39 3.13 -5.96
CA MET A 58 0.50 3.27 -4.81
C MET A 58 0.59 4.71 -4.29
N GLY A 59 0.54 5.72 -5.19
CA GLY A 59 0.53 7.13 -4.78
C GLY A 59 -0.70 7.47 -3.93
N LEU A 60 -1.89 7.07 -4.39
CA LEU A 60 -3.14 7.26 -3.65
C LEU A 60 -3.13 6.47 -2.33
N ALA A 61 -2.64 5.23 -2.33
CA ALA A 61 -2.54 4.43 -1.11
C ALA A 61 -1.62 5.08 -0.08
N MET A 62 -0.48 5.63 -0.52
CA MET A 62 0.44 6.34 0.35
C MET A 62 -0.21 7.58 0.96
N GLU A 63 -0.94 8.36 0.16
CA GLU A 63 -1.66 9.55 0.65
C GLU A 63 -2.69 9.18 1.71
N LEU A 64 -3.56 8.19 1.42
CA LEU A 64 -4.61 7.77 2.34
C LEU A 64 -4.06 7.27 3.69
N ILE A 65 -2.94 6.54 3.66
CA ILE A 65 -2.36 5.91 4.85
C ILE A 65 -1.44 6.89 5.60
N MET A 66 -0.64 7.70 4.91
CA MET A 66 0.30 8.64 5.56
C MET A 66 -0.35 9.94 6.01
N LEU A 67 -1.34 10.48 5.29
CA LEU A 67 -1.95 11.77 5.63
C LEU A 67 -2.42 11.86 7.09
N PRO A 68 -3.16 10.88 7.67
CA PRO A 68 -3.55 10.95 9.07
C PRO A 68 -2.35 10.87 10.03
N LEU A 69 -1.27 10.19 9.66
CA LEU A 69 -0.04 10.11 10.46
C LEU A 69 0.69 11.46 10.48
N VAL A 70 0.76 12.13 9.32
CA VAL A 70 1.36 13.47 9.20
C VAL A 70 0.53 14.49 9.99
N GLN A 71 -0.80 14.42 9.91
CA GLN A 71 -1.68 15.28 10.71
C GLN A 71 -1.44 15.09 12.22
N ARG A 72 -1.36 13.85 12.70
CA ARG A 72 -1.02 13.57 14.10
C ARG A 72 0.34 14.14 14.50
N LEU A 73 1.34 14.02 13.63
CA LEU A 73 2.68 14.58 13.86
C LEU A 73 2.64 16.11 13.95
N MET A 74 1.91 16.77 13.06
CA MET A 74 1.72 18.23 13.06
C MET A 74 0.99 18.72 14.32
N GLU A 75 0.08 17.91 14.85
CA GLU A 75 -0.62 18.17 16.12
C GLU A 75 0.24 17.86 17.37
N GLY A 76 1.49 17.43 17.20
CA GLY A 76 2.38 17.05 18.30
C GLY A 76 1.97 15.77 19.02
N LYS A 77 1.08 14.96 18.42
CA LYS A 77 0.63 13.69 18.99
C LYS A 77 1.65 12.61 18.70
N LYS A 78 1.80 11.68 19.65
CA LYS A 78 2.67 10.51 19.48
C LYS A 78 2.09 9.61 18.38
N ILE A 79 2.94 9.25 17.43
CA ILE A 79 2.71 8.18 16.46
C ILE A 79 3.07 6.87 17.16
N GLU A 80 2.05 6.06 17.48
CA GLU A 80 2.17 4.74 18.11
C GLU A 80 1.66 3.67 17.15
#